data_AF-M5RT48-F1
#
_entry.id   AF-M5RT48-F1
#
_cell.length_a   1.000
_cell.length_b   1.000
_cell.length_c   1.000
_cell.angle_alpha   90.00
_cell.angle_beta   90.00
_cell.angle_gamma   90.00
#
_symmetry.space_group_name_H-M   'P 1'
#
loop_
_entity.id
_entity.type
_entity.pdbx_description
1 polymer ?
#
loop_
_entity_poly.entity_id
_entity_poly.type
_entity_poly.pdbx_seq_one_letter_code
_entity_poly.pdbx_strand_id
1 'polypeptide(L)'
;MIGIADRVDAVYVRPGGKIDTQLRTRIVALRDPSTRVAVIADVPSAAVKLIDQGAIGWYLTRPDRETTKIVDHTAPGRPECGASNDTDWTRTDGQWLTHTTRGCGGPWPGQTEHQHQDELLLHHPSDDESRRSAGNGPLQTLARIVRSGVIVANAITSSKKYPVVCFSEVPLADRLRKRKFRPHLGRWDDEPYGIAIRLEAARRLGLKPVIYGDLKQRSQLAAEDQYRFQAKGKTFDWTREREWRSNRSVDLTQLDRRDVRIFLPSADEAKSLRPITDWQITLLGDDANPIHVKK
;
A
#
# COMPACT_ATOMS: atom_id res chain seq x y z
N MET A 1 -20.73 -32.58 -5.52
CA MET A 1 -20.19 -31.88 -4.33
C MET A 1 -19.39 -30.62 -4.71
N ILE A 2 -18.53 -30.65 -5.74
CA ILE A 2 -17.75 -29.46 -6.18
C ILE A 2 -18.61 -28.30 -6.69
N GLY A 3 -19.76 -28.57 -7.34
CA GLY A 3 -20.62 -27.52 -7.92
C GLY A 3 -21.40 -26.67 -6.90
N ILE A 4 -21.51 -27.12 -5.65
CA ILE A 4 -22.30 -26.44 -4.60
C ILE A 4 -21.42 -25.76 -3.53
N ALA A 5 -20.10 -25.96 -3.57
CA ALA A 5 -19.20 -25.31 -2.63
C ALA A 5 -19.14 -23.80 -2.92
N ASP A 6 -19.01 -22.97 -1.89
CA ASP A 6 -18.83 -21.52 -2.07
C ASP A 6 -17.44 -21.20 -2.64
N ARG A 7 -16.44 -22.05 -2.38
CA ARG A 7 -15.08 -21.97 -2.91
C ARG A 7 -14.47 -23.35 -3.10
N VAL A 8 -13.62 -23.48 -4.12
CA VAL A 8 -12.88 -24.71 -4.42
C VAL A 8 -11.42 -24.38 -4.69
N ASP A 9 -10.54 -24.86 -3.82
CA ASP A 9 -9.09 -24.77 -3.99
C ASP A 9 -8.54 -26.16 -4.36
N ALA A 10 -8.10 -26.32 -5.62
CA ALA A 10 -7.58 -27.57 -6.12
C ALA A 10 -6.04 -27.57 -6.12
N VAL A 11 -5.46 -28.33 -5.21
CA VAL A 11 -3.99 -28.44 -5.05
C VAL A 11 -3.35 -29.20 -6.22
N TYR A 12 -3.98 -30.26 -6.70
CA TYR A 12 -3.55 -30.96 -7.91
C TYR A 12 -4.77 -31.44 -8.69
N VAL A 13 -4.73 -31.23 -10.01
CA VAL A 13 -5.80 -31.67 -10.91
C VAL A 13 -5.18 -32.48 -12.04
N ARG A 14 -5.51 -33.77 -12.08
CA ARG A 14 -5.10 -34.66 -13.17
C ARG A 14 -5.78 -34.21 -14.49
N PRO A 15 -5.02 -33.99 -15.58
CA PRO A 15 -5.60 -33.68 -16.89
C PRO A 15 -6.59 -34.76 -17.34
N GLY A 16 -7.78 -34.35 -17.79
CA GLY A 16 -8.84 -35.26 -18.27
C GLY A 16 -9.50 -36.11 -17.17
N GLY A 17 -9.25 -35.83 -15.89
CA GLY A 17 -9.90 -36.50 -14.78
C GLY A 17 -11.30 -35.97 -14.47
N LYS A 18 -12.05 -36.71 -13.64
CA LYS A 18 -13.40 -36.28 -13.19
C LYS A 18 -13.39 -34.91 -12.49
N ILE A 19 -12.33 -34.61 -11.74
CA ILE A 19 -12.14 -33.31 -11.06
C ILE A 19 -11.91 -32.19 -12.08
N ASP A 20 -11.08 -32.42 -13.10
CA ASP A 20 -10.87 -31.47 -14.21
C ASP A 20 -12.22 -31.12 -14.86
N THR A 21 -13.00 -32.14 -15.28
CA THR A 21 -14.32 -31.91 -15.88
C THR A 21 -15.26 -31.12 -14.97
N GLN A 22 -15.36 -31.46 -13.69
CA GLN A 22 -16.25 -30.75 -12.77
C GLN A 22 -15.82 -29.31 -12.51
N LEU A 23 -14.51 -29.03 -12.46
CA LEU A 23 -14.00 -27.67 -12.33
C LEU A 23 -14.30 -26.85 -13.58
N ARG A 24 -14.12 -27.41 -14.79
CA ARG A 24 -14.49 -26.72 -16.04
C ARG A 24 -15.97 -26.35 -16.08
N THR A 25 -16.85 -27.31 -15.76
CA THR A 25 -18.30 -27.05 -15.70
C THR A 25 -18.63 -25.96 -14.69
N ARG A 26 -18.01 -25.99 -13.51
CA ARG A 26 -18.20 -24.97 -12.47
C ARG A 26 -17.74 -23.59 -12.92
N ILE A 27 -16.55 -23.47 -13.48
CA ILE A 27 -15.97 -22.20 -13.93
C ILE A 27 -16.87 -21.54 -14.99
N VAL A 28 -17.37 -22.33 -15.94
CA VAL A 28 -18.31 -21.84 -16.97
C VAL A 28 -19.66 -21.42 -16.37
N ALA A 29 -20.15 -22.15 -15.38
CA ALA A 29 -21.45 -21.91 -14.76
C ALA A 29 -21.47 -20.68 -13.82
N LEU A 30 -20.43 -20.51 -12.99
CA LEU A 30 -20.38 -19.44 -11.98
C LEU A 30 -19.69 -18.16 -12.46
N ARG A 31 -18.69 -18.29 -13.34
CA ARG A 31 -17.91 -17.16 -13.89
C ARG A 31 -17.38 -16.18 -12.81
N ASP A 32 -17.00 -16.70 -11.66
CA ASP A 32 -16.58 -15.95 -10.49
C ASP A 32 -15.20 -16.43 -9.98
N PRO A 33 -14.53 -15.70 -9.07
CA PRO A 33 -13.20 -16.07 -8.57
C PRO A 33 -13.20 -17.22 -7.54
N SER A 34 -14.27 -18.02 -7.46
CA SER A 34 -14.43 -19.08 -6.44
C SER A 34 -13.61 -20.34 -6.70
N THR A 35 -13.00 -20.48 -7.89
CA THR A 35 -12.22 -21.66 -8.29
C THR A 35 -10.74 -21.32 -8.41
N ARG A 36 -9.90 -21.97 -7.60
CA ARG A 36 -8.44 -21.76 -7.60
C ARG A 36 -7.71 -23.08 -7.87
N VAL A 37 -6.62 -23.02 -8.63
CA VAL A 37 -5.85 -24.21 -9.05
C VAL A 37 -4.36 -24.01 -8.85
N ALA A 38 -3.68 -24.98 -8.24
CA ALA A 38 -2.24 -24.92 -7.99
C ALA A 38 -1.42 -25.14 -9.24
N VAL A 39 -0.49 -24.20 -9.47
CA VAL A 39 0.57 -24.37 -10.45
C VAL A 39 1.76 -24.97 -9.70
N ILE A 40 1.89 -26.29 -9.84
CA ILE A 40 3.00 -27.06 -9.28
C ILE A 40 4.03 -27.23 -10.40
N ALA A 41 5.24 -26.72 -10.18
CA ALA A 41 6.37 -26.97 -11.07
C ALA A 41 6.65 -28.49 -11.13
N ASP A 42 7.03 -28.97 -12.32
CA ASP A 42 7.48 -30.35 -12.56
C ASP A 42 6.42 -31.45 -12.41
N VAL A 43 5.12 -31.10 -12.31
CA VAL A 43 4.02 -32.07 -12.32
C VAL A 43 3.01 -31.74 -13.42
N PRO A 44 2.75 -32.67 -14.37
CA PRO A 44 1.75 -32.45 -15.41
C PRO A 44 0.35 -32.34 -14.79
N SER A 45 -0.24 -31.13 -14.85
CA SER A 45 -1.54 -30.82 -14.24
C SER A 45 -2.46 -30.10 -15.22
N ALA A 46 -3.76 -30.11 -14.95
CA ALA A 46 -4.76 -29.38 -15.71
C ALA A 46 -4.76 -27.86 -15.43
N ALA A 47 -3.89 -27.37 -14.54
CA ALA A 47 -3.92 -26.03 -13.99
C ALA A 47 -3.89 -24.94 -15.07
N VAL A 48 -2.97 -25.03 -16.03
CA VAL A 48 -2.85 -24.07 -17.15
C VAL A 48 -4.17 -23.95 -17.92
N LYS A 49 -4.74 -25.10 -18.33
CA LYS A 49 -6.01 -25.14 -19.08
C LYS A 49 -7.23 -24.73 -18.27
N LEU A 50 -7.16 -24.74 -16.94
CA LEU A 50 -8.22 -24.28 -16.05
C LEU A 50 -8.11 -22.78 -15.81
N ILE A 51 -6.88 -22.25 -15.72
CA ILE A 51 -6.59 -20.81 -15.65
C ILE A 51 -7.07 -20.11 -16.92
N ASP A 52 -6.77 -20.68 -18.10
CA ASP A 52 -7.25 -20.15 -19.39
C ASP A 52 -8.78 -20.08 -19.47
N GLN A 53 -9.48 -20.90 -18.68
CA GLN A 53 -10.94 -20.93 -18.64
C GLN A 53 -11.55 -20.04 -17.55
N GLY A 54 -10.72 -19.40 -16.71
CA GLY A 54 -11.15 -18.44 -15.69
C GLY A 54 -10.86 -18.84 -14.25
N ALA A 55 -10.14 -19.93 -13.99
CA ALA A 55 -9.68 -20.25 -12.64
C ALA A 55 -8.53 -19.32 -12.21
N ILE A 56 -8.41 -19.05 -10.91
CA ILE A 56 -7.27 -18.30 -10.36
C ILE A 56 -6.10 -19.26 -10.14
N GLY A 57 -4.96 -18.95 -10.75
CA GLY A 57 -3.70 -19.65 -10.49
C GLY A 57 -3.04 -19.16 -9.20
N TRP A 58 -2.62 -20.09 -8.35
CA TRP A 58 -1.71 -19.85 -7.22
C TRP A 58 -0.44 -20.70 -7.41
N TYR A 59 0.73 -20.06 -7.38
CA TYR A 59 2.01 -20.74 -7.58
C TYR A 59 2.54 -21.23 -6.24
N LEU A 60 2.74 -22.53 -6.11
CA LEU A 60 3.38 -23.10 -4.93
C LEU A 60 4.89 -22.93 -5.10
N THR A 61 5.44 -21.85 -4.56
CA THR A 61 6.88 -21.71 -4.34
C THR A 61 7.30 -22.80 -3.37
N ARG A 62 8.01 -23.83 -3.87
CA ARG A 62 8.79 -24.70 -2.99
C ARG A 62 9.84 -23.81 -2.29
N PRO A 63 9.99 -23.87 -0.96
CA PRO A 63 11.22 -23.41 -0.34
C PRO A 63 12.30 -24.41 -0.75
N ASP A 64 13.02 -24.11 -1.82
CA ASP A 64 14.07 -25.01 -2.29
C ASP A 64 15.22 -24.97 -1.28
N ARG A 65 15.47 -26.12 -0.66
CA ARG A 65 16.76 -26.41 -0.04
C ARG A 65 17.75 -26.54 -1.18
N GLU A 66 18.75 -25.67 -1.16
CA GLU A 66 19.93 -25.69 -2.03
C GLU A 66 19.68 -25.41 -3.52
N THR A 67 19.83 -24.15 -3.92
CA THR A 67 20.79 -23.83 -4.99
C THR A 67 21.15 -22.35 -5.01
N THR A 68 22.30 -22.06 -4.42
CA THR A 68 23.22 -21.02 -4.84
C THR A 68 23.58 -21.22 -6.32
N LYS A 69 22.76 -20.69 -7.24
CA LYS A 69 23.21 -20.19 -8.56
C LYS A 69 22.28 -19.06 -8.99
N ILE A 70 22.75 -17.85 -8.71
CA ILE A 70 22.26 -16.61 -9.32
C ILE A 70 22.39 -16.81 -10.84
N VAL A 71 21.26 -16.95 -11.53
CA VAL A 71 21.23 -16.89 -12.98
C VAL A 71 21.32 -15.41 -13.33
N ASP A 72 22.51 -15.02 -13.77
CA ASP A 72 22.84 -13.69 -14.26
C ASP A 72 22.05 -13.45 -15.56
N HIS A 73 20.84 -12.92 -15.44
CA HIS A 73 20.24 -12.19 -16.54
C HIS A 73 20.83 -10.78 -16.50
N THR A 74 22.00 -10.63 -17.13
CA THR A 74 22.50 -9.33 -17.59
C THR A 74 21.50 -8.75 -18.60
N ALA A 75 20.44 -8.14 -18.08
CA ALA A 75 19.69 -7.13 -18.79
C ALA A 75 20.55 -5.86 -18.82
N PRO A 76 20.68 -5.18 -19.97
CA PRO A 76 21.47 -3.97 -20.06
C PRO A 76 20.81 -2.85 -19.23
N GLY A 77 21.51 -2.42 -18.18
CA GLY A 77 21.33 -1.10 -17.55
C GLY A 77 20.04 -0.89 -16.77
N ARG A 78 19.80 -1.66 -15.70
CA ARG A 78 18.88 -1.22 -14.64
C ARG A 78 19.66 -0.23 -13.74
N PRO A 79 19.32 1.07 -13.68
CA PRO A 79 19.99 1.96 -12.72
C PRO A 79 19.74 1.42 -11.33
N GLU A 80 20.82 1.25 -10.56
CA GLU A 80 20.77 0.75 -9.19
C GLU A 80 19.79 1.60 -8.38
N CYS A 81 18.62 1.03 -8.07
CA CYS A 81 17.70 1.62 -7.11
C CYS A 81 18.25 1.36 -5.69
N GLY A 82 19.37 2.02 -5.38
CA GLY A 82 19.99 1.97 -4.07
C GLY A 82 19.18 2.79 -3.07
N ALA A 83 19.07 2.31 -1.82
CA ALA A 83 18.62 3.19 -0.75
C ALA A 83 19.64 4.33 -0.63
N SER A 84 19.16 5.56 -0.75
CA SER A 84 19.99 6.75 -0.66
C SER A 84 19.83 7.37 0.72
N ASN A 85 20.94 7.84 1.27
CA ASN A 85 20.95 8.71 2.45
C ASN A 85 20.76 10.19 2.09
N ASP A 86 20.42 10.49 0.82
CA ASP A 86 20.00 11.83 0.38
C ASP A 86 18.68 12.21 1.06
N THR A 87 18.84 12.89 2.19
CA THR A 87 17.74 13.42 3.00
C THR A 87 17.51 14.92 2.78
N ASP A 88 18.24 15.58 1.88
CA ASP A 88 18.16 17.04 1.71
C ASP A 88 16.76 17.48 1.24
N TRP A 89 16.15 16.70 0.36
CA TRP A 89 14.77 16.94 -0.10
C TRP A 89 13.76 16.99 1.05
N THR A 90 14.00 16.28 2.16
CA THR A 90 13.08 16.25 3.32
C THR A 90 12.93 17.61 4.01
N ARG A 91 13.87 18.53 3.76
CA ARG A 91 13.92 19.89 4.31
C ARG A 91 13.47 20.94 3.30
N THR A 92 13.28 20.56 2.03
CA THR A 92 12.87 21.50 0.98
C THR A 92 11.41 21.90 1.13
N ASP A 93 11.12 23.20 1.03
CA ASP A 93 9.76 23.70 1.05
C ASP A 93 9.19 23.85 -0.37
N GLY A 94 7.92 23.51 -0.56
CA GLY A 94 7.20 23.70 -1.82
C GLY A 94 7.67 22.83 -2.99
N GLN A 95 8.50 21.82 -2.76
CA GLN A 95 8.99 20.92 -3.82
C GLN A 95 8.34 19.54 -3.81
N TRP A 96 7.87 19.08 -2.64
CA TRP A 96 7.37 17.73 -2.43
C TRP A 96 6.06 17.73 -1.64
N LEU A 97 5.18 16.80 -1.99
CA LEU A 97 3.99 16.45 -1.23
C LEU A 97 4.21 15.10 -0.56
N THR A 98 3.95 15.02 0.74
CA THR A 98 4.22 13.82 1.55
C THR A 98 2.96 13.17 2.09
N HIS A 99 2.84 11.86 1.89
CA HIS A 99 1.82 11.00 2.45
C HIS A 99 2.46 10.03 3.44
N THR A 100 2.28 10.28 4.73
CA THR A 100 2.73 9.39 5.80
C THR A 100 1.75 8.23 5.96
N THR A 101 2.24 7.00 5.93
CA THR A 101 1.41 5.83 6.17
C THR A 101 1.13 5.65 7.66
N ARG A 102 0.00 5.05 7.98
CA ARG A 102 -0.44 4.85 9.36
C ARG A 102 -0.98 3.44 9.50
N GLY A 103 -0.86 2.90 10.71
CA GLY A 103 -1.46 1.62 11.00
C GLY A 103 -3.00 1.64 10.88
N CYS A 104 -3.59 0.53 10.44
CA CYS A 104 -5.03 0.32 10.39
C CYS A 104 -5.45 -0.69 11.48
N GLY A 105 -6.53 -0.41 12.22
CA GLY A 105 -7.06 -1.32 13.25
C GLY A 105 -8.09 -2.33 12.73
N GLY A 106 -8.28 -2.42 11.41
CA GLY A 106 -9.29 -3.25 10.75
C GLY A 106 -8.95 -3.46 9.26
N PRO A 107 -9.93 -3.74 8.39
CA PRO A 107 -9.69 -3.97 6.97
C PRO A 107 -8.95 -2.80 6.32
N TRP A 108 -8.00 -3.14 5.44
CA TRP A 108 -7.34 -2.16 4.60
C TRP A 108 -8.34 -1.37 3.75
N PRO A 109 -8.02 -0.13 3.35
CA PRO A 109 -8.81 0.57 2.34
C PRO A 109 -9.00 -0.29 1.07
N GLY A 110 -10.26 -0.53 0.70
CA GLY A 110 -10.63 -1.38 -0.43
C GLY A 110 -10.63 -2.90 -0.16
N GLN A 111 -10.31 -3.33 1.06
CA GLN A 111 -10.43 -4.73 1.49
C GLN A 111 -11.83 -4.99 2.06
N THR A 112 -12.41 -6.14 1.74
CA THR A 112 -13.67 -6.58 2.36
C THR A 112 -13.42 -7.14 3.75
N GLU A 113 -14.46 -7.12 4.59
CA GLU A 113 -14.39 -7.72 5.93
C GLU A 113 -14.02 -9.21 5.88
N HIS A 114 -14.56 -9.96 4.92
CA HIS A 114 -14.23 -11.38 4.73
C HIS A 114 -12.75 -11.58 4.35
N GLN A 115 -12.19 -10.74 3.46
CA GLN A 115 -10.77 -10.81 3.12
C GLN A 115 -9.90 -10.50 4.33
N HIS A 116 -10.31 -9.56 5.18
CA HIS A 116 -9.61 -9.24 6.40
C HIS A 116 -9.64 -10.41 7.40
N GLN A 117 -10.80 -11.04 7.57
CA GLN A 117 -10.97 -12.22 8.43
C GLN A 117 -10.17 -13.41 7.91
N ASP A 118 -10.20 -13.68 6.60
CA ASP A 118 -9.38 -14.70 5.98
C ASP A 118 -7.89 -14.45 6.23
N GLU A 119 -7.43 -13.21 6.07
CA GLU A 119 -6.05 -12.86 6.40
C GLU A 119 -5.76 -13.14 7.89
N LEU A 120 -6.59 -12.69 8.82
CA LEU A 120 -6.38 -12.95 10.25
C LEU A 120 -6.32 -14.45 10.59
N LEU A 121 -7.15 -15.28 9.94
CA LEU A 121 -7.25 -16.72 10.21
C LEU A 121 -6.14 -17.54 9.54
N LEU A 122 -5.67 -17.15 8.35
CA LEU A 122 -4.70 -17.92 7.56
C LEU A 122 -3.24 -17.59 7.87
N HIS A 123 -2.98 -16.58 8.70
CA HIS A 123 -1.61 -16.23 9.07
C HIS A 123 -0.97 -17.32 9.95
N HIS A 124 0.13 -17.92 9.47
CA HIS A 124 0.87 -18.95 10.19
C HIS A 124 1.79 -18.38 11.29
N PRO A 125 1.96 -19.07 12.44
CA PRO A 125 2.84 -18.64 13.53
C PRO A 125 4.34 -18.69 13.22
N SER A 126 4.77 -19.42 12.18
CA SER A 126 6.20 -19.60 11.85
C SER A 126 6.86 -18.38 11.19
N ASP A 127 6.10 -17.31 10.93
CA ASP A 127 6.61 -16.03 10.41
C ASP A 127 7.11 -15.09 11.54
N ASP A 128 7.49 -15.68 12.68
CA ASP A 128 7.48 -15.11 14.04
C ASP A 128 8.51 -14.00 14.32
N GLU A 129 9.58 -13.86 13.54
CA GLU A 129 10.63 -12.86 13.83
C GLU A 129 10.35 -11.48 13.21
N SER A 130 9.54 -11.39 12.14
CA SER A 130 9.18 -10.10 11.51
C SER A 130 7.84 -9.53 12.00
N ARG A 131 7.17 -10.23 12.94
CA ARG A 131 5.75 -10.07 13.27
C ARG A 131 5.43 -9.73 14.72
N ARG A 132 6.34 -9.05 15.44
CA ARG A 132 5.96 -8.34 16.68
C ARG A 132 4.91 -7.22 16.48
N SER A 133 4.40 -7.05 15.27
CA SER A 133 3.14 -6.38 14.97
C SER A 133 2.31 -7.24 14.02
N ALA A 134 1.46 -8.12 14.56
CA ALA A 134 0.33 -8.72 13.85
C ALA A 134 -0.76 -7.69 13.45
N GLY A 135 -0.37 -6.41 13.33
CA GLY A 135 -1.23 -5.31 12.97
C GLY A 135 -0.87 -4.82 11.58
N ASN A 136 -1.87 -4.26 10.90
CA ASN A 136 -1.75 -3.51 9.67
C ASN A 136 -0.94 -2.21 9.92
N GLY A 137 0.32 -2.30 10.34
CA GLY A 137 1.16 -1.18 10.79
C GLY A 137 1.63 -0.24 9.68
N PRO A 138 2.34 0.85 10.01
CA PRO A 138 2.78 1.85 9.04
C PRO A 138 3.66 1.27 7.92
N LEU A 139 4.57 0.35 8.26
CA LEU A 139 5.43 -0.35 7.28
C LEU A 139 4.61 -1.29 6.38
N GLN A 140 3.68 -2.07 6.94
CA GLN A 140 2.83 -2.98 6.17
C GLN A 140 1.92 -2.20 5.20
N THR A 141 1.43 -1.05 5.66
CA THR A 141 0.66 -0.11 4.81
C THR A 141 1.52 0.39 3.66
N LEU A 142 2.76 0.79 3.94
CA LEU A 142 3.71 1.24 2.93
C LEU A 142 4.02 0.13 1.93
N ALA A 143 4.32 -1.08 2.40
CA ALA A 143 4.58 -2.24 1.56
C ALA A 143 3.40 -2.56 0.63
N ARG A 144 2.16 -2.44 1.13
CA ARG A 144 0.94 -2.61 0.32
C ARG A 144 0.85 -1.56 -0.79
N ILE A 145 1.05 -0.29 -0.47
CA ILE A 145 1.04 0.80 -1.47
C ILE A 145 2.15 0.61 -2.49
N VAL A 146 3.35 0.24 -2.04
CA VAL A 146 4.50 0.00 -2.92
C VAL A 146 4.23 -1.15 -3.88
N ARG A 147 3.62 -2.24 -3.39
CA ARG A 147 3.28 -3.41 -4.21
C ARG A 147 2.16 -3.14 -5.20
N SER A 148 1.11 -2.43 -4.79
CA SER A 148 -0.01 -2.09 -5.68
C SER A 148 0.32 -0.94 -6.63
N GLY A 149 1.27 -0.10 -6.24
CA GLY A 149 1.56 1.19 -6.85
C GLY A 149 0.46 2.23 -6.67
N VAL A 150 -0.52 2.00 -5.79
CA VAL A 150 -1.72 2.83 -5.64
C VAL A 150 -1.96 3.20 -4.18
N ILE A 151 -2.10 4.51 -3.92
CA ILE A 151 -2.64 5.01 -2.66
C ILE A 151 -4.16 5.07 -2.79
N VAL A 152 -4.86 4.18 -2.11
CA VAL A 152 -6.32 4.05 -2.22
C VAL A 152 -7.01 5.18 -1.48
N ALA A 153 -7.89 5.92 -2.19
CA ALA A 153 -8.70 6.96 -1.58
C ALA A 153 -9.71 6.36 -0.59
N ASN A 154 -9.87 6.99 0.56
CA ASN A 154 -10.81 6.54 1.56
C ASN A 154 -11.50 7.72 2.26
N ALA A 155 -12.69 7.49 2.80
CA ALA A 155 -13.52 8.51 3.46
C ALA A 155 -13.40 8.48 4.99
N ILE A 156 -12.43 7.74 5.55
CA ILE A 156 -12.27 7.56 7.00
C ILE A 156 -11.99 8.89 7.73
N THR A 157 -11.20 9.78 7.13
CA THR A 157 -10.79 11.06 7.74
C THR A 157 -11.55 12.28 7.21
N SER A 158 -12.23 12.17 6.07
CA SER A 158 -13.18 13.20 5.60
C SER A 158 -14.51 13.00 6.35
N SER A 159 -15.50 13.88 6.16
CA SER A 159 -16.83 13.76 6.80
C SER A 159 -17.65 12.55 6.28
N LYS A 160 -17.00 11.40 6.03
CA LYS A 160 -17.48 10.15 5.42
C LYS A 160 -18.15 10.31 4.06
N LYS A 161 -18.05 11.49 3.45
CA LYS A 161 -18.79 11.87 2.24
C LYS A 161 -17.96 11.72 0.97
N TYR A 162 -16.64 11.94 1.05
CA TYR A 162 -15.76 11.95 -0.10
C TYR A 162 -14.54 11.07 0.17
N PRO A 163 -14.32 10.00 -0.61
CA PRO A 163 -13.06 9.28 -0.55
C PRO A 163 -11.95 10.20 -1.05
N VAL A 164 -10.91 10.40 -0.24
CA VAL A 164 -9.79 11.26 -0.59
C VAL A 164 -8.46 10.60 -0.26
N VAL A 165 -7.40 11.03 -0.96
CA VAL A 165 -6.01 10.83 -0.54
C VAL A 165 -5.46 12.19 -0.13
N CYS A 166 -4.88 12.25 1.06
CA CYS A 166 -4.33 13.47 1.64
C CYS A 166 -2.80 13.45 1.59
N PHE A 167 -2.21 14.59 1.27
CA PHE A 167 -0.77 14.86 1.33
C PHE A 167 -0.54 16.17 2.07
N SER A 168 0.69 16.37 2.56
CA SER A 168 1.12 17.65 3.11
C SER A 168 2.29 18.21 2.30
N GLU A 169 2.24 19.51 2.02
CA GLU A 169 3.35 20.28 1.42
C GLU A 169 4.37 20.74 2.47
N VAL A 170 4.09 20.57 3.76
CA VAL A 170 5.04 20.91 4.83
C VAL A 170 6.28 20.00 4.68
N PRO A 171 7.51 20.55 4.80
CA PRO A 171 8.73 19.76 4.75
C PRO A 171 8.67 18.55 5.70
N LEU A 172 9.04 17.37 5.21
CA LEU A 172 8.94 16.11 5.95
C LEU A 172 9.69 16.17 7.28
N ALA A 173 10.90 16.75 7.29
CA ALA A 173 11.71 16.89 8.49
C ALA A 173 10.98 17.71 9.58
N ASP A 174 10.23 18.74 9.17
CA ASP A 174 9.46 19.58 10.08
C ASP A 174 8.24 18.87 10.64
N ARG A 175 7.54 18.08 9.81
CA ARG A 175 6.42 17.23 10.25
C ARG A 175 6.88 16.21 11.28
N LEU A 176 7.91 15.44 10.96
CA LEU A 176 8.43 14.40 11.84
C LEU A 176 9.04 14.94 13.13
N ARG A 177 9.59 16.16 13.14
CA ARG A 177 10.06 16.85 14.35
C ARG A 177 8.92 17.32 15.25
N LYS A 178 7.79 17.74 14.66
CA LYS A 178 6.62 18.29 15.37
C LYS A 178 5.58 17.22 15.74
N ARG A 179 5.83 15.96 15.38
CA ARG A 179 4.89 14.86 15.61
C ARG A 179 4.53 14.74 17.09
N LYS A 180 3.28 14.39 17.35
CA LYS A 180 2.73 14.20 18.69
C LYS A 180 1.98 12.88 18.75
N PHE A 181 2.28 12.10 19.78
CA PHE A 181 1.46 10.96 20.12
C PHE A 181 0.07 11.47 20.53
N ARG A 182 -0.98 10.86 19.98
CA ARG A 182 -2.38 11.17 20.28
C ARG A 182 -2.95 10.02 21.11
N PRO A 183 -2.96 10.12 22.46
CA PRO A 183 -3.35 9.01 23.32
C PRO A 183 -4.74 8.45 23.02
N HIS A 184 -5.71 9.34 22.76
CA HIS A 184 -7.08 8.97 22.41
C HIS A 184 -7.21 8.21 21.06
N LEU A 185 -6.18 8.25 20.21
CA LEU A 185 -6.11 7.47 18.96
C LEU A 185 -5.10 6.33 19.03
N GLY A 186 -4.35 6.21 20.13
CA GLY A 186 -3.29 5.21 20.29
C GLY A 186 -2.17 5.28 19.24
N ARG A 187 -1.92 6.44 18.63
CA ARG A 187 -0.97 6.57 17.49
C ARG A 187 -0.30 7.94 17.40
N TRP A 188 0.80 8.03 16.66
CA TRP A 188 1.39 9.31 16.25
C TRP A 188 0.56 9.97 15.13
N ASP A 189 0.57 11.30 15.07
CA ASP A 189 -0.03 12.03 13.95
C ASP A 189 0.77 11.85 12.65
N ASP A 190 2.10 11.88 12.76
CA ASP A 190 3.04 11.60 11.67
C ASP A 190 3.98 10.45 12.02
N GLU A 191 3.89 9.37 11.24
CA GLU A 191 4.79 8.21 11.32
C GLU A 191 5.93 8.38 10.31
N PRO A 192 7.16 7.90 10.60
CA PRO A 192 8.32 8.05 9.72
C PRO A 192 8.30 7.08 8.53
N TYR A 193 7.13 6.73 8.01
CA TYR A 193 6.92 5.84 6.87
C TYR A 193 6.02 6.52 5.86
N GLY A 194 6.34 6.43 4.58
CA GLY A 194 5.45 7.00 3.57
C GLY A 194 6.06 7.22 2.20
N ILE A 195 5.35 8.01 1.42
CA ILE A 195 5.67 8.33 0.03
C ILE A 195 5.67 9.84 -0.15
N ALA A 196 6.67 10.33 -0.88
CA ALA A 196 6.75 11.69 -1.34
C ALA A 196 6.60 11.76 -2.86
N ILE A 197 5.86 12.74 -3.35
CA ILE A 197 5.66 13.00 -4.77
C ILE A 197 6.11 14.43 -5.06
N ARG A 198 6.84 14.69 -6.15
CA ARG A 198 7.16 16.07 -6.55
C ARG A 198 5.89 16.87 -6.75
N LEU A 199 5.88 18.11 -6.24
CA LEU A 199 4.69 18.98 -6.27
C LEU A 199 4.14 19.14 -7.69
N GLU A 200 5.02 19.40 -8.66
CA GLU A 200 4.62 19.56 -10.07
C GLU A 200 4.03 18.27 -10.66
N ALA A 201 4.54 17.10 -10.27
CA ALA A 201 4.01 15.81 -10.71
C ALA A 201 2.62 15.54 -10.10
N ALA A 202 2.46 15.84 -8.81
CA ALA A 202 1.18 15.76 -8.13
C ALA A 202 0.12 16.69 -8.75
N ARG A 203 0.50 17.90 -9.14
CA ARG A 203 -0.40 18.84 -9.87
C ARG A 203 -0.87 18.25 -11.19
N ARG A 204 0.03 17.61 -11.96
CA ARG A 204 -0.33 16.93 -13.22
C ARG A 204 -1.30 15.77 -13.00
N LEU A 205 -1.21 15.06 -11.87
CA LEU A 205 -2.17 14.04 -11.46
C LEU A 205 -3.51 14.62 -10.95
N GLY A 206 -3.63 15.93 -10.85
CA GLY A 206 -4.86 16.59 -10.42
C GLY A 206 -5.02 16.74 -8.90
N LEU A 207 -3.95 16.54 -8.12
CA LEU A 207 -3.97 16.92 -6.71
C LEU A 207 -4.11 18.43 -6.60
N LYS A 208 -4.95 18.88 -5.65
CA LYS A 208 -5.23 20.30 -5.42
C LYS A 208 -5.07 20.66 -3.95
N PRO A 209 -4.68 21.90 -3.63
CA PRO A 209 -4.63 22.36 -2.25
C PRO A 209 -6.03 22.41 -1.64
N VAL A 210 -6.07 22.16 -0.35
CA VAL A 210 -7.27 22.27 0.49
C VAL A 210 -7.74 23.73 0.55
N ILE A 211 -9.06 23.91 0.55
CA ILE A 211 -9.72 25.19 0.75
C ILE A 211 -10.09 25.33 2.22
N TYR A 212 -9.40 26.22 2.91
CA TYR A 212 -9.67 26.49 4.32
C TYR A 212 -10.72 27.58 4.51
N GLY A 213 -11.78 27.27 5.25
CA GLY A 213 -12.84 28.25 5.49
C GLY A 213 -13.74 27.92 6.67
N ASP A 214 -14.82 28.68 6.79
CA ASP A 214 -15.94 28.39 7.67
C ASP A 214 -17.05 27.60 6.95
N LEU A 215 -18.09 27.21 7.69
CA LEU A 215 -19.20 26.43 7.14
C LEU A 215 -20.04 27.20 6.10
N LYS A 216 -20.10 28.54 6.18
CA LYS A 216 -20.79 29.36 5.18
C LYS A 216 -20.01 29.31 3.86
N GLN A 217 -18.70 29.47 3.94
CA GLN A 217 -17.80 29.34 2.79
C GLN A 217 -17.89 27.95 2.15
N ARG A 218 -18.03 26.88 2.96
CA ARG A 218 -18.26 25.51 2.43
C ARG A 218 -19.49 25.43 1.53
N SER A 219 -20.59 26.05 1.93
CA SER A 219 -21.86 26.00 1.19
C SER A 219 -21.81 26.73 -0.15
N GLN A 220 -20.84 27.63 -0.33
CA GLN A 220 -20.62 28.39 -1.56
C GLN A 220 -19.68 27.68 -2.54
N LEU A 221 -19.02 26.58 -2.12
CA LEU A 221 -18.13 25.82 -2.99
C LEU A 221 -18.93 24.98 -3.99
N ALA A 222 -18.46 24.99 -5.24
CA ALA A 222 -18.91 24.07 -6.28
C ALA A 222 -18.80 22.62 -5.79
N ALA A 223 -19.75 21.77 -6.21
CA ALA A 223 -19.83 20.38 -5.76
C ALA A 223 -18.52 19.60 -5.98
N GLU A 224 -17.85 19.88 -7.09
CA GLU A 224 -16.55 19.29 -7.46
C GLU A 224 -15.41 19.70 -6.53
N ASP A 225 -15.53 20.79 -5.79
CA ASP A 225 -14.50 21.29 -4.88
C ASP A 225 -14.78 21.00 -3.41
N GLN A 226 -15.96 20.47 -3.09
CA GLN A 226 -16.36 20.21 -1.71
C GLN A 226 -15.45 19.20 -0.99
N TYR A 227 -14.79 18.29 -1.72
CA TYR A 227 -13.81 17.36 -1.13
C TYR A 227 -12.55 18.05 -0.62
N ARG A 228 -12.23 19.24 -1.17
CA ARG A 228 -11.07 20.06 -0.79
C ARG A 228 -11.32 20.90 0.44
N PHE A 229 -12.57 21.01 0.92
CA PHE A 229 -12.86 21.86 2.06
C PHE A 229 -12.30 21.28 3.37
N GLN A 230 -11.67 22.15 4.16
CA GLN A 230 -11.27 21.89 5.54
C GLN A 230 -11.66 23.10 6.40
N ALA A 231 -12.24 22.86 7.57
CA ALA A 231 -12.49 23.96 8.49
C ALA A 231 -11.15 24.51 9.00
N LYS A 232 -10.97 25.84 9.05
CA LYS A 232 -9.76 26.47 9.62
C LYS A 232 -9.44 25.98 11.04
N GLY A 233 -10.48 25.58 11.77
CA GLY A 233 -10.41 25.15 13.17
C GLY A 233 -10.55 26.33 14.12
N LYS A 234 -11.15 26.09 15.30
CA LYS A 234 -11.34 27.11 16.34
C LYS A 234 -10.24 27.07 17.40
N THR A 235 -9.75 25.86 17.70
CA THR A 235 -8.74 25.59 18.75
C THR A 235 -7.37 25.28 18.15
N PHE A 236 -7.34 24.66 16.97
CA PHE A 236 -6.13 24.34 16.23
C PHE A 236 -6.24 24.93 14.84
N ASP A 237 -5.18 25.60 14.40
CA ASP A 237 -5.09 26.15 13.04
C ASP A 237 -4.63 25.06 12.06
N TRP A 238 -5.59 24.49 11.33
CA TRP A 238 -5.35 23.44 10.35
C TRP A 238 -4.70 23.95 9.06
N THR A 239 -4.60 25.27 8.84
CA THR A 239 -3.96 25.84 7.65
C THR A 239 -2.46 25.53 7.61
N ARG A 240 -1.86 25.30 8.80
CA ARG A 240 -0.46 24.94 8.97
C ARG A 240 -0.08 23.60 8.35
N GLU A 241 -1.03 22.71 8.10
CA GLU A 241 -0.78 21.42 7.47
C GLU A 241 -0.51 21.52 5.96
N ARG A 242 -0.86 22.67 5.34
CA ARG A 242 -0.74 22.90 3.88
C ARG A 242 -1.17 21.66 3.11
N GLU A 243 -2.39 21.21 3.42
CA GLU A 243 -2.91 19.93 2.96
C GLU A 243 -3.27 19.99 1.47
N TRP A 244 -2.94 18.92 0.74
CA TRP A 244 -3.34 18.68 -0.64
C TRP A 244 -4.20 17.42 -0.70
N ARG A 245 -5.23 17.42 -1.55
CA ARG A 245 -6.14 16.29 -1.71
C ARG A 245 -6.30 15.86 -3.15
N SER A 246 -6.45 14.55 -3.33
CA SER A 246 -7.06 13.93 -4.50
C SER A 246 -8.43 13.38 -4.12
N ASN A 247 -9.44 13.51 -4.98
CA ASN A 247 -10.75 12.86 -4.83
C ASN A 247 -10.82 11.46 -5.46
N ARG A 248 -9.67 10.92 -5.87
CA ARG A 248 -9.49 9.58 -6.44
C ARG A 248 -8.27 8.93 -5.82
N SER A 249 -8.18 7.61 -5.92
CA SER A 249 -6.95 6.91 -5.61
C SER A 249 -5.81 7.45 -6.47
N VAL A 250 -4.61 7.54 -5.89
CA VAL A 250 -3.43 8.05 -6.58
C VAL A 250 -2.62 6.86 -7.08
N ASP A 251 -2.58 6.71 -8.40
CA ASP A 251 -1.77 5.71 -9.08
C ASP A 251 -0.37 6.27 -9.34
N LEU A 252 0.59 5.79 -8.56
CA LEU A 252 1.98 6.22 -8.59
C LEU A 252 2.71 5.68 -9.82
N THR A 253 2.16 4.66 -10.50
CA THR A 253 2.77 4.09 -11.70
C THR A 253 2.66 5.03 -12.92
N GLN A 254 1.79 6.04 -12.85
CA GLN A 254 1.65 7.10 -13.85
C GLN A 254 2.72 8.20 -13.72
N LEU A 255 3.57 8.15 -12.69
CA LEU A 255 4.60 9.13 -12.43
C LEU A 255 5.97 8.66 -12.88
N ASP A 256 6.85 9.60 -13.22
CA ASP A 256 8.27 9.29 -13.40
C ASP A 256 8.85 8.77 -12.08
N ARG A 257 9.76 7.80 -12.16
CA ARG A 257 10.41 7.21 -10.98
C ARG A 257 11.16 8.25 -10.14
N ARG A 258 11.65 9.33 -10.76
CA ARG A 258 12.34 10.46 -10.11
C ARG A 258 11.39 11.45 -9.42
N ASP A 259 10.09 11.32 -9.71
CA ASP A 259 9.04 12.13 -9.10
C ASP A 259 8.47 11.48 -7.84
N VAL A 260 8.86 10.24 -7.52
CA VAL A 260 8.37 9.46 -6.38
C VAL A 260 9.54 9.03 -5.49
N ARG A 261 9.41 9.25 -4.19
CA ARG A 261 10.34 8.73 -3.17
C ARG A 261 9.59 7.97 -2.10
N ILE A 262 10.13 6.84 -1.68
CA ILE A 262 9.70 6.11 -0.49
C ILE A 262 10.59 6.55 0.68
N PHE A 263 10.02 6.79 1.85
CA PHE A 263 10.80 7.07 3.05
C PHE A 263 10.42 6.13 4.20
N LEU A 264 11.44 5.71 4.96
CA LEU A 264 11.33 4.85 6.14
C LEU A 264 12.57 4.99 7.03
N PRO A 265 12.51 4.61 8.32
CA PRO A 265 13.63 4.84 9.25
C PRO A 265 14.73 3.78 9.14
N SER A 266 14.38 2.51 8.87
CA SER A 266 15.34 1.39 8.98
C SER A 266 15.85 0.88 7.63
N ALA A 267 17.17 0.66 7.57
CA ALA A 267 17.81 -0.03 6.46
C ALA A 267 17.36 -1.49 6.34
N ASP A 268 17.06 -2.15 7.46
CA ASP A 268 16.59 -3.54 7.45
C ASP A 268 15.18 -3.64 6.89
N GLU A 269 14.30 -2.72 7.26
CA GLU A 269 12.96 -2.63 6.68
C GLU A 269 13.02 -2.31 5.18
N ALA A 270 13.99 -1.48 4.75
CA ALA A 270 14.19 -1.17 3.34
C ALA A 270 14.57 -2.41 2.51
N LYS A 271 15.30 -3.38 3.09
CA LYS A 271 15.61 -4.64 2.40
C LYS A 271 14.34 -5.40 1.99
N SER A 272 13.25 -5.27 2.75
CA SER A 272 11.98 -5.92 2.42
C SER A 272 11.23 -5.23 1.25
N LEU A 273 11.46 -3.93 1.05
CA LEU A 273 10.79 -3.15 0.00
C LEU A 273 11.56 -3.13 -1.33
N ARG A 274 12.89 -3.20 -1.30
CA ARG A 274 13.75 -3.16 -2.50
C ARG A 274 13.34 -4.16 -3.60
N PRO A 275 13.00 -5.43 -3.31
CA PRO A 275 12.65 -6.39 -4.36
C PRO A 275 11.34 -6.06 -5.09
N ILE A 276 10.50 -5.21 -4.51
CA ILE A 276 9.14 -4.94 -4.99
C ILE A 276 8.95 -3.50 -5.48
N THR A 277 10.02 -2.72 -5.64
CA THR A 277 9.93 -1.33 -6.11
C THR A 277 11.14 -0.89 -6.92
N ASP A 278 10.88 -0.05 -7.91
CA ASP A 278 11.91 0.67 -8.67
C ASP A 278 11.98 2.17 -8.25
N TRP A 279 11.24 2.59 -7.22
CA TRP A 279 11.28 3.96 -6.71
C TRP A 279 12.41 4.16 -5.70
N GLN A 280 12.97 5.36 -5.68
CA GLN A 280 14.06 5.71 -4.79
C GLN A 280 13.61 5.59 -3.32
N ILE A 281 14.35 4.80 -2.54
CA ILE A 281 14.16 4.67 -1.10
C ILE A 281 15.10 5.64 -0.38
N THR A 282 14.54 6.49 0.49
CA THR A 282 15.28 7.38 1.38
C THR A 282 15.24 6.83 2.81
N LEU A 283 16.41 6.64 3.43
CA LEU A 283 16.51 6.33 4.85
C LEU A 283 16.52 7.63 5.65
N LEU A 284 15.62 7.77 6.62
CA LEU A 284 15.48 9.00 7.40
C LEU A 284 16.53 9.19 8.50
N GLY A 285 17.36 8.18 8.78
CA GLY A 285 18.37 8.20 9.85
C GLY A 285 17.77 8.16 11.26
N ASP A 286 18.60 7.85 12.25
CA ASP A 286 18.19 7.66 13.66
C ASP A 286 17.60 8.93 14.30
N ASP A 287 17.91 10.12 13.77
CA ASP A 287 17.36 11.40 14.23
C ASP A 287 15.83 11.49 14.08
N ALA A 288 15.23 10.66 13.21
CA ALA A 288 13.78 10.58 13.03
C ALA A 288 13.09 9.66 14.06
N ASN A 289 13.84 8.95 14.91
CA ASN A 289 13.31 7.95 15.85
C ASN A 289 13.72 8.28 17.30
N PRO A 290 12.92 9.03 18.08
CA PRO A 290 13.22 9.34 19.48
C PRO A 290 12.92 8.16 20.42
N ILE A 291 13.04 6.91 19.95
CA ILE A 291 12.96 5.71 20.81
C ILE A 291 14.35 5.49 21.44
N HIS A 292 14.85 6.51 22.12
CA HIS A 292 15.78 6.31 23.22
C HIS A 292 15.03 6.66 24.50
N VAL A 293 14.28 5.67 24.99
CA VAL A 293 13.93 5.61 26.40
C VAL A 293 15.26 5.50 27.14
N LYS A 294 15.75 6.61 27.69
CA LYS A 294 16.78 6.56 28.73
C LYS A 294 16.17 5.75 29.88
N LYS A 295 16.80 4.60 30.17
CA LYS A 295 16.62 3.90 31.43
C LYS A 295 16.98 4.80 32.60
#